data_AF-A0A284VM40-F1
#
_entry.id   AF-A0A284VM40-F1
#
_cell.length_a   1.000
_cell.length_b   1.000
_cell.length_c   1.000
_cell.angle_alpha   90.00
_cell.angle_beta   90.00
_cell.angle_gamma   90.00
#
_symmetry.space_group_name_H-M   'P 1'
#
loop_
_entity.id
_entity.type
_entity.pdbx_description
1 polymer ?
#
loop_
_entity_poly.entity_id
_entity_poly.type
_entity_poly.pdbx_seq_one_letter_code
_entity_poly.pdbx_strand_id
1 'polypeptide(L)'
;MENNGIHVIAFEDDASRKILSIGEFNNSTTDNALEVLKVAELEAMEVNGLIQAINTDRGSQFYPNKKDKNGEADSVFRDYLESK
;
A
#
# COMPACT_ATOMS: atom_id res chain seq x y z
N MET A 1 -3.38 -18.04 15.19
CA MET A 1 -2.95 -16.78 15.85
C MET A 1 -4.13 -15.84 15.72
N GLU A 2 -4.82 -15.56 16.82
CA GLU A 2 -5.88 -14.55 16.85
C GLU A 2 -5.21 -13.18 16.92
N ASN A 3 -5.11 -12.50 15.77
CA ASN A 3 -4.84 -11.06 15.79
C ASN A 3 -6.14 -10.41 16.27
N ASN A 4 -6.10 -9.72 17.41
CA ASN A 4 -7.22 -9.08 18.12
C ASN A 4 -7.95 -7.98 17.31
N GLY A 5 -8.31 -8.22 16.06
CA GLY A 5 -8.77 -7.19 15.11
C GLY A 5 -7.65 -6.29 14.58
N ILE A 6 -6.38 -6.61 14.87
CA ILE A 6 -5.24 -5.84 14.35
C ILE A 6 -4.97 -6.23 12.91
N HIS A 7 -4.96 -5.23 12.05
CA HIS A 7 -4.59 -5.30 10.64
C HIS A 7 -3.13 -4.92 10.47
N VAL A 8 -2.42 -5.68 9.63
CA VAL A 8 -1.02 -5.42 9.30
C VAL A 8 -0.92 -5.03 7.84
N ILE A 9 -0.15 -3.98 7.54
CA ILE A 9 0.20 -3.58 6.19
C ILE A 9 1.72 -3.61 6.08
N ALA A 10 2.24 -4.31 5.08
CA ALA A 10 3.67 -4.40 4.83
C ALA A 10 3.95 -4.24 3.34
N PHE A 11 5.05 -3.56 3.00
CA PHE A 11 5.63 -3.57 1.66
C PHE A 11 6.90 -4.41 1.69
N GLU A 12 6.91 -5.43 0.84
CA GLU A 12 8.00 -6.41 0.72
C GLU A 12 8.63 -6.29 -0.66
N ASP A 13 9.95 -6.28 -0.71
CA ASP A 13 10.69 -6.47 -1.95
C ASP A 13 10.54 -7.92 -2.44
N ASP A 14 9.95 -8.11 -3.62
CA ASP A 14 9.61 -9.45 -4.13
C ASP A 14 10.82 -10.36 -4.32
N ALA A 15 11.97 -9.80 -4.74
CA ALA A 15 13.17 -10.56 -5.05
C ALA A 15 13.89 -11.05 -3.79
N SER A 16 14.09 -10.16 -2.81
CA SER A 16 14.86 -10.46 -1.60
C SER A 16 14.01 -10.91 -0.41
N ARG A 17 12.68 -10.71 -0.47
CA ARG A 17 11.76 -10.88 0.66
C ARG A 17 12.08 -9.97 1.85
N LYS A 18 12.79 -8.86 1.59
CA LYS A 18 13.04 -7.82 2.59
C LYS A 18 11.75 -7.03 2.79
N ILE A 19 11.27 -6.96 4.02
CA ILE A 19 10.24 -5.99 4.40
C ILE A 19 10.87 -4.60 4.39
N LEU A 20 10.41 -3.74 3.48
CA LEU A 20 10.86 -2.35 3.37
C LEU A 20 10.19 -1.47 4.43
N SER A 21 8.94 -1.78 4.76
CA SER A 21 8.21 -1.14 5.86
C SER A 21 7.02 -1.99 6.30
N ILE A 22 6.59 -1.81 7.55
CA ILE A 22 5.45 -2.50 8.14
C ILE A 22 4.77 -1.61 9.18
N GLY A 23 3.45 -1.70 9.28
CA GLY A 23 2.66 -1.04 10.31
C GLY A 23 1.51 -1.91 10.80
N GLU A 24 1.16 -1.73 12.08
CA GLU A 24 0.02 -2.36 12.74
C GLU A 24 -1.08 -1.33 13.01
N PHE A 25 -2.30 -1.65 12.63
CA PHE A 25 -3.43 -0.73 12.67
C PHE A 25 -4.70 -1.42 13.15
N ASN A 26 -5.60 -0.64 13.75
CA ASN A 26 -6.95 -1.15 14.08
C ASN A 26 -7.84 -1.33 12.85
N ASN A 27 -7.48 -0.73 11.70
CA ASN A 27 -8.25 -0.80 10.46
C ASN A 27 -7.32 -0.81 9.24
N SER A 28 -7.69 -1.56 8.20
CA SER A 28 -7.03 -1.55 6.88
C SER A 28 -7.59 -0.44 5.99
N THR A 29 -7.10 0.80 6.15
CA THR A 29 -7.51 1.97 5.36
C THR A 29 -6.48 2.33 4.29
N THR A 30 -6.90 3.10 3.27
CA THR A 30 -6.00 3.64 2.24
C THR A 30 -4.94 4.58 2.83
N ASP A 31 -5.29 5.41 3.81
CA ASP A 31 -4.34 6.33 4.44
C ASP A 31 -3.21 5.56 5.16
N ASN A 32 -3.57 4.52 5.91
CA ASN A 32 -2.58 3.66 6.56
C ASN A 32 -1.68 2.97 5.53
N ALA A 33 -2.24 2.53 4.40
CA ALA A 33 -1.45 1.93 3.32
C ALA A 33 -0.46 2.93 2.69
N LEU A 34 -0.88 4.19 2.48
CA LEU A 34 -0.02 5.24 1.93
C LEU A 34 1.06 5.68 2.91
N GLU A 35 0.78 5.70 4.21
CA GLU A 35 1.78 5.99 5.24
C GLU A 35 2.91 4.95 5.19
N VAL A 36 2.55 3.66 5.19
CA VAL A 36 3.53 2.57 5.14
C VAL A 36 4.29 2.56 3.80
N LEU A 37 3.63 2.88 2.67
CA LEU A 37 4.29 2.99 1.36
C LEU A 37 5.37 4.08 1.34
N LYS A 38 5.07 5.28 1.87
CA LYS A 38 6.04 6.39 1.91
C LYS A 38 7.30 6.01 2.69
N VAL A 39 7.17 5.23 3.76
CA VAL A 39 8.31 4.70 4.51
C VAL A 39 9.11 3.70 3.67
N ALA A 40 8.44 2.79 2.94
CA ALA A 40 9.13 1.85 2.04
C ALA A 40 9.93 2.57 0.94
N GLU A 41 9.39 3.66 0.40
CA GLU A 41 10.07 4.46 -0.61
C GLU A 41 11.34 5.14 -0.04
N LEU A 42 11.28 5.66 1.19
CA LEU A 42 12.45 6.20 1.88
C LEU A 42 13.52 5.11 2.09
N GLU A 43 13.12 3.92 2.55
CA GLU A 43 14.03 2.79 2.73
C GLU A 43 14.68 2.34 1.41
N ALA A 44 13.94 2.36 0.30
CA ALA A 44 14.50 2.09 -1.02
C ALA A 44 15.52 3.16 -1.45
N MET A 45 15.24 4.44 -1.17
CA MET A 45 16.13 5.56 -1.52
C MET A 45 17.46 5.53 -0.76
N GLU A 46 17.50 5.03 0.48
CA GLU A 46 18.75 4.90 1.27
C GLU A 46 19.81 4.02 0.57
N VAL A 47 19.37 3.12 -0.31
CA VAL A 47 20.25 2.26 -1.11
C VAL A 47 20.30 2.67 -2.59
N ASN A 48 19.91 3.91 -2.90
CA ASN A 48 19.73 4.44 -4.26
C ASN A 48 18.78 3.60 -5.13
N GLY A 49 17.81 2.93 -4.50
CA GLY A 49 16.76 2.16 -5.14
C GLY A 49 15.51 3.02 -5.42
N LEU A 50 14.65 2.51 -6.29
CA LEU A 50 13.34 3.09 -6.59
C LEU A 50 12.32 1.97 -6.77
N ILE A 51 11.16 2.10 -6.13
CA ILE A 51 10.04 1.17 -6.31
C ILE A 51 9.40 1.45 -7.67
N GLN A 52 9.59 0.54 -8.62
CA GLN A 52 9.10 0.69 -10.01
C GLN A 52 7.69 0.14 -10.21
N ALA A 53 7.30 -0.84 -9.40
CA ALA A 53 6.02 -1.50 -9.50
C ALA A 53 5.59 -1.99 -8.12
N ILE A 54 4.29 -1.94 -7.86
CA ILE A 54 3.68 -2.43 -6.63
C ILE A 54 2.62 -3.44 -7.03
N ASN A 55 2.72 -4.65 -6.48
CA ASN A 55 1.70 -5.68 -6.64
C ASN A 55 0.89 -5.77 -5.34
N THR A 56 -0.42 -5.55 -5.43
CA THR A 56 -1.34 -5.65 -4.30
C THR A 56 -2.50 -6.58 -4.63
N ASP A 57 -3.17 -7.07 -3.60
CA ASP A 57 -4.47 -7.70 -3.77
C ASP A 57 -5.56 -6.65 -4.13
N ARG A 58 -6.77 -7.13 -4.39
CA ARG A 58 -7.93 -6.25 -4.67
C ARG A 58 -8.59 -5.73 -3.39
N GLY A 59 -7.83 -5.57 -2.31
CA GLY A 59 -8.31 -4.98 -1.07
C GLY A 59 -8.80 -3.55 -1.27
N SER A 60 -9.81 -3.16 -0.51
CA SER A 60 -10.47 -1.85 -0.62
C SER A 60 -9.55 -0.66 -0.31
N GLN A 61 -8.44 -0.93 0.40
CA GLN A 61 -7.39 0.03 0.70
C GLN A 61 -6.56 0.40 -0.53
N PHE A 62 -6.51 -0.46 -1.56
CA PHE A 62 -5.73 -0.26 -2.79
C PHE A 62 -6.63 -0.02 -4.01
N TYR A 63 -7.82 -0.65 -4.01
CA TYR A 63 -8.76 -0.64 -5.12
C TYR A 63 -10.15 -0.17 -4.67
N PRO A 64 -10.89 0.57 -5.52
CA PRO A 64 -12.22 1.02 -5.18
C PRO A 64 -13.22 -0.15 -5.28
N ASN A 65 -14.00 -0.34 -4.22
CA ASN A 65 -15.04 -1.40 -4.16
C ASN A 65 -16.28 -1.08 -5.00
N LYS A 66 -16.52 0.19 -5.31
CA LYS A 66 -17.70 0.65 -6.05
C LYS A 66 -17.26 1.59 -7.16
N LYS A 67 -17.86 1.38 -8.32
CA LYS A 67 -17.79 2.31 -9.44
C LYS A 67 -18.90 3.35 -9.28
N ASP A 68 -18.65 4.55 -9.75
CA ASP A 68 -19.65 5.58 -9.88
C ASP A 68 -20.64 5.25 -11.02
N LYS A 69 -21.62 6.14 -11.22
CA LYS A 69 -22.64 6.00 -12.28
C LYS A 69 -22.07 6.06 -13.71
N ASN A 70 -20.84 6.54 -13.88
CA ASN A 70 -20.15 6.65 -15.16
C ASN A 70 -19.23 5.43 -15.42
N GLY A 71 -19.10 4.53 -14.45
CA GLY A 71 -18.21 3.37 -14.52
C GLY A 71 -16.77 3.65 -14.08
N GLU A 72 -16.52 4.87 -13.59
CA GLU A 72 -15.25 5.32 -13.04
C GLU A 72 -15.14 4.94 -11.56
N ALA A 73 -13.92 4.83 -11.06
CA ALA A 73 -13.71 4.42 -9.69
C ALA A 73 -12.47 5.10 -9.12
N ASP A 74 -12.70 6.10 -8.26
CA ASP A 74 -11.65 6.89 -7.64
C ASP A 74 -10.93 6.06 -6.57
N SER A 75 -9.60 5.99 -6.66
CA SER A 75 -8.77 5.38 -5.63
C SER A 75 -7.63 6.31 -5.31
N VAL A 76 -7.70 6.92 -4.12
CA VAL A 76 -6.65 7.80 -3.58
C VAL A 76 -5.28 7.11 -3.61
N PHE A 77 -5.24 5.79 -3.43
CA PHE A 77 -4.00 5.03 -3.53
C PHE A 77 -3.42 5.05 -4.95
N ARG A 78 -4.26 4.87 -5.97
CA ARG A 78 -3.85 4.92 -7.38
C ARG A 78 -3.47 6.33 -7.80
N ASP A 79 -4.28 7.31 -7.42
CA ASP A 79 -4.00 8.73 -7.70
C ASP A 79 -2.62 9.14 -7.16
N TYR A 80 -2.26 8.64 -5.97
CA TYR A 80 -0.91 8.84 -5.41
C TYR A 80 0.19 8.26 -6.31
N LEU A 81 0.02 7.03 -6.80
CA LEU A 81 1.01 6.36 -7.66
C LEU A 81 1.16 7.04 -9.02
N GLU A 82 0.05 7.53 -9.59
CA GLU A 82 0.04 8.21 -10.90
C GLU A 82 0.54 9.66 -10.83
N SER A 83 0.57 10.26 -9.63
CA SER A 83 1.08 11.63 -9.43
C SER A 83 2.61 11.77 -9.45
N LYS A 84 3.34 10.65 -9.56
CA LYS A 84 4.81 10.60 -9.53
C LYS A 84 5.43 10.51 -10.92
#